data_AF-A0A1I5MCC8-F1
#
_entry.id   AF-A0A1I5MCC8-F1
#
_cell.length_a   1.000
_cell.length_b   1.000
_cell.length_c   1.000
_cell.angle_alpha   90.00
_cell.angle_beta   90.00
_cell.angle_gamma   90.00
#
_symmetry.space_group_name_H-M   'P 1'
#
loop_
_entity.id
_entity.type
_entity.pdbx_description
1 polymer ?
#
loop_
_entity_poly.entity_id
_entity_poly.type
_entity_poly.pdbx_seq_one_letter_code
_entity_poly.pdbx_strand_id
1 'polypeptide(L)'
;MKNWVDDYLIDWHSGRELKIYRDFEVISFIGIHNGWFYTVGRLLDINLHDIITYKTATEILNELIKLIPKDEDIYITSTPIEQDLHDTHFYKLNLPLRIDYAIQVGLGVARSVTNYKEYCLYPIAEDLPEGSIDKKSVELLRLKLYAQLIKGKEHLDTSLQKLWRKDKRRLKQLLFADIDKVEQTFDAWFLTS
;
A
#
# COMPACT_ATOMS: atom_id res chain seq x y z
N MET A 1 10.75 -15.92 15.65
CA MET A 1 11.36 -14.58 15.48
C MET A 1 10.25 -13.58 15.76
N LYS A 2 10.41 -12.63 16.69
CA LYS A 2 9.34 -11.66 17.01
C LYS A 2 8.98 -10.90 15.72
N ASN A 3 7.75 -10.97 15.25
CA ASN A 3 7.32 -10.20 14.08
C ASN A 3 7.04 -8.78 14.54
N TRP A 4 7.88 -7.83 14.14
CA TRP A 4 7.78 -6.43 14.55
C TRP A 4 6.44 -5.78 14.16
N VAL A 5 5.77 -6.30 13.11
CA VAL A 5 4.40 -5.90 12.75
C VAL A 5 3.37 -6.31 13.79
N ASP A 6 3.59 -7.39 14.56
CA ASP A 6 2.67 -7.84 15.61
C ASP A 6 2.54 -6.79 16.73
N ASP A 7 3.55 -5.93 16.91
CA ASP A 7 3.50 -4.82 17.87
C ASP A 7 2.51 -3.72 17.43
N TYR A 8 2.08 -3.72 16.15
CA TYR A 8 1.16 -2.72 15.58
C TYR A 8 -0.15 -3.31 15.04
N LEU A 9 -0.21 -4.62 14.78
CA LEU A 9 -1.43 -5.27 14.28
C LEU A 9 -2.49 -5.30 15.38
N ILE A 10 -3.58 -4.55 15.19
CA ILE A 10 -4.71 -4.52 16.12
C ILE A 10 -5.69 -5.63 15.80
N ASP A 11 -5.95 -5.86 14.51
CA ASP A 11 -6.98 -6.78 14.05
C ASP A 11 -6.73 -7.21 12.60
N TRP A 12 -7.29 -8.34 12.20
CA TRP A 12 -7.34 -8.79 10.80
C TRP A 12 -8.55 -9.68 10.56
N HIS A 13 -9.07 -9.67 9.33
CA HIS A 13 -10.19 -10.52 8.93
C HIS A 13 -10.08 -10.95 7.46
N SER A 14 -10.72 -12.07 7.12
CA SER A 14 -10.90 -12.50 5.73
C SER A 14 -12.04 -11.73 5.08
N GLY A 15 -11.91 -11.44 3.79
CA GLY A 15 -12.93 -10.77 2.99
C GLY A 15 -14.18 -11.62 2.68
N ARG A 16 -14.26 -12.88 3.14
CA ARG A 16 -15.39 -13.81 2.88
C ARG A 16 -16.77 -13.17 3.10
N GLU A 17 -16.90 -12.30 4.09
CA GLU A 17 -18.18 -11.72 4.50
C GLU A 17 -18.38 -10.28 4.04
N LEU A 18 -17.37 -9.68 3.40
CA LEU A 18 -17.40 -8.29 2.99
C LEU A 18 -17.94 -8.11 1.58
N LYS A 19 -18.68 -7.03 1.36
CA LYS A 19 -19.14 -6.58 0.05
C LYS A 19 -18.64 -5.16 -0.24
N ILE A 20 -17.97 -5.02 -1.39
CA ILE A 20 -17.49 -3.73 -1.89
C ILE A 20 -18.70 -2.77 -2.07
N TYR A 21 -18.52 -1.51 -1.72
CA TYR A 21 -19.48 -0.40 -1.71
C TYR A 21 -20.66 -0.55 -0.72
N ARG A 22 -20.80 -1.69 -0.05
CA ARG A 22 -21.78 -1.89 1.02
C ARG A 22 -21.12 -1.82 2.39
N ASP A 23 -20.05 -2.59 2.57
CA ASP A 23 -19.36 -2.72 3.85
C ASP A 23 -18.09 -1.85 3.87
N PHE A 24 -17.40 -1.74 2.72
CA PHE A 24 -16.21 -0.92 2.55
C PHE A 24 -16.08 -0.35 1.13
N GLU A 25 -15.23 0.65 0.96
CA GLU A 25 -14.82 1.19 -0.33
C GLU A 25 -13.29 1.25 -0.42
N VAL A 26 -12.74 1.04 -1.61
CA VAL A 26 -11.30 1.20 -1.88
C VAL A 26 -11.00 2.68 -2.09
N ILE A 27 -10.15 3.24 -1.24
CA ILE A 27 -9.80 4.68 -1.25
C ILE A 27 -8.34 4.96 -1.62
N SER A 28 -7.60 3.92 -2.02
CA SER A 28 -6.28 4.02 -2.61
C SER A 28 -6.35 4.01 -4.13
N PHE A 29 -5.59 4.92 -4.75
CA PHE A 29 -5.54 5.10 -6.20
C PHE A 29 -4.11 5.06 -6.69
N ILE A 30 -3.91 4.43 -7.83
CA ILE A 30 -2.63 4.34 -8.53
C ILE A 30 -2.66 5.26 -9.75
N GLY A 31 -1.55 5.94 -9.97
CA GLY A 31 -1.30 6.67 -11.20
C GLY A 31 -0.43 5.83 -12.13
N ILE A 32 -0.74 5.81 -13.41
CA ILE A 32 0.01 5.10 -14.44
C ILE A 32 0.48 6.13 -15.46
N HIS A 33 1.79 6.18 -15.71
CA HIS A 33 2.38 7.05 -16.71
C HIS A 33 3.48 6.30 -17.46
N ASN A 34 3.36 6.21 -18.78
CA ASN A 34 4.29 5.45 -19.65
C ASN A 34 4.50 3.98 -19.20
N GLY A 35 3.42 3.33 -18.73
CA GLY A 35 3.46 1.94 -18.25
C GLY A 35 4.07 1.73 -16.87
N TRP A 36 4.45 2.81 -16.16
CA TRP A 36 4.99 2.75 -14.80
C TRP A 36 3.95 3.14 -13.75
N PHE A 37 4.00 2.49 -12.59
CA PHE A 37 3.10 2.74 -11.47
C PHE A 37 3.69 3.77 -10.49
N TYR A 38 2.90 4.79 -10.19
CA TYR A 38 3.22 5.87 -9.28
C TYR A 38 2.12 6.04 -8.24
N THR A 39 2.48 6.57 -7.08
CA THR A 39 1.47 7.11 -6.17
C THR A 39 0.86 8.37 -6.78
N VAL A 40 -0.45 8.54 -6.68
CA VAL A 40 -1.14 9.71 -7.27
C VAL A 40 -0.62 11.02 -6.71
N GLY A 41 -0.30 11.07 -5.41
CA GLY A 41 0.26 12.27 -4.78
C GLY A 41 1.59 12.70 -5.41
N ARG A 42 2.47 11.76 -5.76
CA ARG A 42 3.71 12.07 -6.49
C ARG A 42 3.43 12.43 -7.95
N LEU A 43 2.54 11.69 -8.61
CA LEU A 43 2.30 11.86 -10.04
C LEU A 43 1.66 13.22 -10.36
N LEU A 44 0.74 13.68 -9.51
CA LEU A 44 0.02 14.94 -9.70
C LEU A 44 0.55 16.09 -8.84
N ASP A 45 1.61 15.88 -8.05
CA ASP A 45 2.15 16.83 -7.07
C ASP A 45 1.09 17.38 -6.09
N ILE A 46 0.33 16.46 -5.48
CA ILE A 46 -0.75 16.78 -4.54
C ILE A 46 -0.64 16.02 -3.23
N ASN A 47 -1.22 16.59 -2.17
CA ASN A 47 -1.45 15.87 -0.93
C ASN A 47 -2.77 15.09 -1.02
N LEU A 48 -2.69 13.79 -1.29
CA LEU A 48 -3.88 12.94 -1.38
C LEU A 48 -4.71 12.99 -0.09
N HIS A 49 -4.08 13.08 1.09
CA HIS A 49 -4.78 13.06 2.38
C HIS A 49 -5.87 14.14 2.50
N ASP A 50 -5.62 15.31 1.90
CA ASP A 50 -6.55 16.45 1.95
C ASP A 50 -7.82 16.19 1.13
N ILE A 51 -7.75 15.30 0.14
CA ILE A 51 -8.86 14.96 -0.75
C ILE A 51 -9.77 13.88 -0.13
N ILE A 52 -9.19 12.90 0.54
CA ILE A 52 -9.87 11.64 0.95
C ILE A 52 -10.82 11.82 2.13
N THR A 53 -10.53 12.78 3.02
CA THR A 53 -11.04 12.79 4.40
C THR A 53 -12.57 12.76 4.50
N TYR A 54 -13.28 13.31 3.50
CA TYR A 54 -14.75 13.39 3.51
C TYR A 54 -15.43 13.07 2.17
N LYS A 55 -14.75 12.36 1.27
CA LYS A 55 -15.25 12.06 -0.08
C LYS A 55 -15.29 10.56 -0.30
N THR A 56 -16.31 10.07 -0.98
CA THR A 56 -16.40 8.68 -1.44
C THR A 56 -15.30 8.37 -2.46
N ALA A 57 -15.00 7.09 -2.68
CA ALA A 57 -14.02 6.65 -3.67
C ALA A 57 -14.30 7.24 -5.06
N THR A 58 -15.57 7.26 -5.47
CA THR A 58 -16.00 7.82 -6.76
C THR A 58 -15.76 9.34 -6.84
N GLU A 59 -16.06 10.08 -5.77
CA GLU A 59 -15.82 11.52 -5.72
C GLU A 59 -14.32 11.84 -5.75
N ILE A 60 -13.51 11.08 -5.02
CA ILE A 60 -12.05 11.21 -5.03
C ILE A 60 -11.52 10.98 -6.45
N LEU A 61 -11.89 9.87 -7.09
CA LEU A 61 -11.45 9.56 -8.45
C LEU A 61 -11.81 10.66 -9.45
N ASN A 62 -13.04 11.16 -9.38
CA ASN A 62 -13.52 12.24 -10.25
C ASN A 62 -12.74 13.54 -10.04
N GLU A 63 -12.29 13.84 -8.83
CA GLU A 63 -11.42 14.98 -8.58
C GLU A 63 -10.00 14.76 -9.10
N LEU A 64 -9.43 13.57 -8.86
CA LEU A 64 -8.10 13.23 -9.34
C LEU A 64 -8.02 13.29 -10.87
N ILE A 65 -9.03 12.80 -11.59
CA ILE A 65 -9.08 12.87 -13.06
C ILE A 65 -9.08 14.31 -13.57
N LYS A 66 -9.71 15.25 -12.86
CA LYS A 66 -9.74 16.67 -13.26
C LYS A 66 -8.39 17.37 -13.10
N LEU A 67 -7.49 16.80 -12.31
CA LEU A 67 -6.14 17.32 -12.09
C LEU A 67 -5.14 16.82 -13.13
N ILE A 68 -5.50 15.83 -13.94
CA ILE A 68 -4.64 15.29 -14.98
C ILE A 68 -4.43 16.37 -16.07
N PRO A 69 -3.17 16.72 -16.41
CA PRO A 69 -2.88 17.60 -17.53
C PRO A 69 -3.45 17.03 -18.83
N LYS A 70 -4.11 17.87 -19.64
CA LYS A 70 -4.82 17.42 -20.85
C LYS A 70 -3.94 16.76 -21.91
N ASP A 71 -2.65 17.09 -21.91
CA ASP A 71 -1.68 16.66 -22.91
C ASP A 71 -0.73 15.56 -22.40
N GLU A 72 -1.01 14.99 -21.21
CA GLU A 72 -0.19 13.92 -20.63
C GLU A 72 -0.91 12.56 -20.66
N ASP A 73 -0.15 11.49 -20.96
CA ASP A 73 -0.65 10.11 -20.98
C ASP A 73 -0.68 9.52 -19.56
N ILE A 74 -1.52 10.11 -18.72
CA ILE A 74 -1.71 9.71 -17.33
C ILE A 74 -3.08 9.05 -17.16
N TYR A 75 -3.08 7.88 -16.53
CA TYR A 75 -4.28 7.17 -16.11
C TYR A 75 -4.32 7.04 -14.59
N ILE A 76 -5.49 7.26 -14.00
CA ILE A 76 -5.71 7.05 -12.56
C ILE A 76 -6.81 6.03 -12.38
N THR A 77 -6.56 5.04 -11.53
CA THR A 77 -7.54 4.00 -11.18
C THR A 77 -7.40 3.62 -9.71
N SER A 78 -8.43 3.02 -9.12
CA SER A 78 -8.33 2.41 -7.80
C SER A 78 -7.32 1.25 -7.81
N THR A 79 -6.65 1.00 -6.68
CA THR A 79 -5.80 -0.18 -6.52
C THR A 79 -6.63 -1.46 -6.69
N PRO A 80 -6.17 -2.43 -7.49
CA PRO A 80 -6.93 -3.65 -7.73
C PRO A 80 -7.04 -4.49 -6.46
N ILE A 81 -8.19 -5.16 -6.32
CA ILE A 81 -8.50 -6.12 -5.27
C ILE A 81 -8.82 -7.47 -5.94
N GLU A 82 -8.55 -8.59 -5.25
CA GLU A 82 -8.87 -9.91 -5.80
C GLU A 82 -10.37 -10.03 -6.10
N GLN A 83 -10.70 -10.71 -7.20
CA GLN A 83 -12.10 -10.93 -7.57
C GLN A 83 -12.83 -11.80 -6.54
N ASP A 84 -12.12 -12.80 -6.00
CA ASP A 84 -12.59 -13.59 -4.86
C ASP A 84 -12.03 -13.00 -3.55
N LEU A 85 -12.89 -12.30 -2.82
CA LEU A 85 -12.53 -11.72 -1.53
C LEU A 85 -12.30 -12.77 -0.44
N HIS A 86 -12.66 -14.04 -0.66
CA HIS A 86 -12.46 -15.12 0.31
C HIS A 86 -10.99 -15.25 0.73
N ASP A 87 -10.09 -15.12 -0.24
CA ASP A 87 -8.65 -15.25 -0.07
C ASP A 87 -7.93 -13.92 0.21
N THR A 88 -8.67 -12.82 0.33
CA THR A 88 -8.12 -11.51 0.66
C THR A 88 -8.16 -11.27 2.17
N HIS A 89 -7.01 -10.93 2.76
CA HIS A 89 -6.90 -10.51 4.14
C HIS A 89 -6.88 -8.98 4.25
N PHE A 90 -7.68 -8.48 5.20
CA PHE A 90 -7.73 -7.06 5.56
C PHE A 90 -7.10 -6.87 6.93
N TYR A 91 -6.13 -5.97 7.03
CA TYR A 91 -5.33 -5.73 8.23
C TYR A 91 -5.56 -4.34 8.80
N LYS A 92 -5.78 -4.26 10.12
CA LYS A 92 -5.91 -3.00 10.85
C LYS A 92 -4.67 -2.77 11.70
N LEU A 93 -3.96 -1.66 11.45
CA LEU A 93 -2.73 -1.31 12.16
C LEU A 93 -2.93 -0.10 13.08
N ASN A 94 -2.24 -0.11 14.22
CA ASN A 94 -2.11 1.03 15.14
C ASN A 94 -1.03 2.00 14.65
N LEU A 95 -1.17 2.50 13.43
CA LEU A 95 -0.23 3.44 12.81
C LEU A 95 -1.02 4.60 12.15
N PRO A 96 -0.38 5.76 11.91
CA PRO A 96 -0.97 6.79 11.07
C PRO A 96 -1.26 6.26 9.65
N LEU A 97 -2.38 6.67 9.06
CA LEU A 97 -2.70 6.29 7.68
C LEU A 97 -1.80 7.05 6.69
N ARG A 98 -1.06 6.31 5.86
CA ARG A 98 -0.26 6.84 4.74
C ARG A 98 -0.52 6.05 3.47
N ILE A 99 -1.51 6.50 2.68
CA ILE A 99 -1.94 5.79 1.46
C ILE A 99 -0.81 5.66 0.45
N ASP A 100 0.02 6.70 0.31
CA ASP A 100 1.20 6.70 -0.53
C ASP A 100 2.16 5.56 -0.15
N TYR A 101 2.46 5.41 1.15
CA TYR A 101 3.35 4.34 1.63
C TYR A 101 2.75 2.95 1.48
N ALA A 102 1.43 2.80 1.64
CA ALA A 102 0.75 1.53 1.44
C ALA A 102 0.91 1.08 -0.02
N ILE A 103 0.58 1.96 -0.97
CA ILE A 103 0.67 1.66 -2.40
C ILE A 103 2.11 1.35 -2.81
N GLN A 104 3.08 2.12 -2.31
CA GLN A 104 4.50 1.91 -2.60
C GLN A 104 4.97 0.47 -2.35
N VAL A 105 4.42 -0.20 -1.35
CA VAL A 105 4.81 -1.55 -0.93
C VAL A 105 3.79 -2.62 -1.34
N GLY A 106 2.88 -2.32 -2.27
CA GLY A 106 1.91 -3.31 -2.79
C GLY A 106 0.72 -3.57 -1.86
N LEU A 107 0.32 -2.56 -1.08
CA LEU A 107 -0.88 -2.60 -0.25
C LEU A 107 -1.90 -1.55 -0.72
N GLY A 108 -3.16 -1.97 -0.86
CA GLY A 108 -4.31 -1.09 -1.01
C GLY A 108 -4.86 -0.66 0.34
N VAL A 109 -5.74 0.34 0.32
CA VAL A 109 -6.42 0.90 1.48
C VAL A 109 -7.92 0.84 1.21
N ALA A 110 -8.61 0.09 2.06
CA ALA A 110 -10.06 0.05 2.14
C ALA A 110 -10.53 0.85 3.35
N ARG A 111 -11.71 1.46 3.26
CA ARG A 111 -12.35 2.21 4.34
C ARG A 111 -13.78 1.76 4.54
N SER A 112 -14.23 1.70 5.79
CA SER A 112 -15.62 1.41 6.12
C SER A 112 -16.56 2.48 5.55
N VAL A 113 -17.67 2.06 4.94
CA VAL A 113 -18.73 2.97 4.45
C VAL A 113 -19.49 3.61 5.62
N THR A 114 -19.54 2.96 6.79
CA THR A 114 -20.28 3.44 7.96
C THR A 114 -19.41 4.23 8.95
N ASN A 115 -18.09 3.99 8.96
CA ASN A 115 -17.15 4.70 9.80
C ASN A 115 -15.90 5.13 9.01
N TYR A 116 -15.90 6.37 8.52
CA TYR A 116 -14.83 6.91 7.67
C TYR A 116 -13.44 6.99 8.33
N LYS A 117 -13.35 6.79 9.66
CA LYS A 117 -12.06 6.73 10.37
C LYS A 117 -11.46 5.33 10.41
N GLU A 118 -12.25 4.32 10.05
CA GLU A 118 -11.82 2.92 10.04
C GLU A 118 -11.33 2.52 8.66
N TYR A 119 -10.02 2.30 8.59
CA TYR A 119 -9.36 1.81 7.39
C TYR A 119 -8.73 0.45 7.65
N CYS A 120 -8.59 -0.32 6.58
CA CYS A 120 -7.84 -1.57 6.54
C CYS A 120 -6.88 -1.54 5.36
N LEU A 121 -5.74 -2.20 5.51
CA LEU A 121 -4.80 -2.48 4.44
C LEU A 121 -5.11 -3.85 3.85
N TYR A 122 -4.97 -4.00 2.55
CA TYR A 122 -5.14 -5.29 1.86
C TYR A 122 -4.04 -5.45 0.80
N PRO A 123 -3.63 -6.67 0.44
CA PRO A 123 -2.66 -6.87 -0.63
C PRO A 123 -3.25 -6.44 -1.98
N ILE A 124 -2.50 -5.63 -2.74
CA ILE A 124 -2.87 -5.34 -4.13
C ILE A 124 -2.79 -6.66 -4.92
N ALA A 125 -3.83 -6.95 -5.70
CA ALA A 125 -3.85 -8.11 -6.58
C ALA A 125 -2.76 -7.98 -7.65
N GLU A 126 -1.86 -8.95 -7.71
CA GLU A 126 -0.75 -9.02 -8.65
C GLU A 126 -0.66 -10.43 -9.24
N ASP A 127 -0.24 -10.52 -10.50
CA ASP A 127 0.09 -11.79 -11.14
C ASP A 127 1.44 -12.30 -10.60
N LEU A 128 1.42 -12.89 -9.41
CA LEU A 128 2.59 -13.55 -8.85
C LEU A 128 2.90 -14.82 -9.66
N PRO A 129 4.17 -15.11 -10.00
CA PRO A 129 4.54 -16.37 -10.64
C PRO A 129 4.10 -17.56 -9.77
N GLU A 130 3.35 -18.50 -10.35
CA GLU A 130 2.89 -19.70 -9.64
C GLU A 130 4.05 -20.44 -8.96
N GLY A 131 3.85 -20.84 -7.70
CA GLY A 131 4.54 -21.99 -7.12
C GLY A 131 5.83 -21.80 -6.33
N SER A 132 6.16 -20.63 -5.76
CA SER A 132 7.39 -20.54 -4.92
C SER A 132 7.35 -19.72 -3.64
N ILE A 133 6.33 -18.87 -3.41
CA ILE A 133 6.32 -17.98 -2.23
C ILE A 133 4.97 -18.06 -1.52
N ASP A 134 5.00 -18.36 -0.22
CA ASP A 134 3.84 -18.30 0.66
C ASP A 134 3.21 -16.89 0.67
N LYS A 135 1.97 -16.76 0.19
CA LYS A 135 1.22 -15.51 0.06
C LYS A 135 1.19 -14.74 1.38
N LYS A 136 0.94 -15.44 2.49
CA LYS A 136 0.91 -14.83 3.82
C LYS A 136 2.26 -14.24 4.25
N SER A 137 3.35 -14.92 3.93
CA SER A 137 4.70 -14.39 4.17
C SER A 137 4.98 -13.13 3.36
N VAL A 138 4.48 -13.03 2.13
CA VAL A 138 4.59 -11.81 1.30
C VAL A 138 3.78 -10.68 1.92
N GLU A 139 2.52 -10.94 2.28
CA GLU A 139 1.63 -9.95 2.92
C GLU A 139 2.26 -9.37 4.20
N LEU A 140 2.77 -10.24 5.08
CA LEU A 140 3.46 -9.81 6.31
C LEU A 140 4.72 -8.99 6.03
N LEU A 141 5.45 -9.32 4.96
CA LEU A 141 6.64 -8.58 4.57
C LEU A 141 6.30 -7.20 3.99
N ARG A 142 5.20 -7.08 3.23
CA ARG A 142 4.66 -5.79 2.80
C ARG A 142 4.23 -4.93 3.99
N LEU A 143 3.55 -5.52 4.98
CA LEU A 143 3.19 -4.81 6.21
C LEU A 143 4.42 -4.34 6.99
N LYS A 144 5.52 -5.12 7.01
CA LYS A 144 6.80 -4.69 7.60
C LYS A 144 7.40 -3.50 6.86
N LEU A 145 7.44 -3.55 5.54
CA LEU A 145 7.93 -2.44 4.71
C LEU A 145 7.10 -1.17 4.95
N TYR A 146 5.76 -1.29 4.98
CA TYR A 146 4.85 -0.19 5.29
C TYR A 146 5.12 0.41 6.67
N ALA A 147 5.17 -0.43 7.71
CA ALA A 147 5.43 0.01 9.06
C ALA A 147 6.80 0.70 9.18
N GLN A 148 7.82 0.19 8.49
CA GLN A 148 9.14 0.83 8.45
C GLN A 148 9.10 2.21 7.80
N LEU A 149 8.37 2.39 6.68
CA LEU A 149 8.21 3.69 6.03
C LEU A 149 7.56 4.73 6.96
N ILE A 150 6.58 4.30 7.76
CA ILE A 150 5.93 5.16 8.75
C ILE A 150 6.88 5.53 9.89
N LYS A 151 7.60 4.55 10.44
CA LYS A 151 8.45 4.78 11.61
C LYS A 151 9.77 5.45 11.27
N GLY A 152 10.21 5.35 10.02
CA GLY A 152 11.45 5.95 9.52
C GLY A 152 12.69 5.41 10.23
N LYS A 153 13.80 6.16 10.09
CA LYS A 153 15.12 5.76 10.60
C LYS A 153 15.25 5.64 12.12
N GLU A 154 14.32 6.23 12.87
CA GLU A 154 14.39 6.25 14.34
C GLU A 154 14.05 4.89 14.97
N HIS A 155 13.30 4.05 14.25
CA HIS A 155 12.91 2.72 14.71
C HIS A 155 13.09 1.72 13.56
N LEU A 156 14.31 1.18 13.44
CA LEU A 156 14.65 0.22 12.39
C LEU A 156 14.23 -1.21 12.80
N ASP A 157 13.48 -1.88 11.93
CA ASP A 157 13.27 -3.33 12.02
C ASP A 157 14.57 -4.05 11.64
N THR A 158 15.28 -4.55 12.66
CA THR A 158 16.55 -5.26 12.48
C THR A 158 16.45 -6.51 11.59
N SER A 159 15.29 -7.17 11.54
CA SER A 159 15.08 -8.34 10.69
C SER A 159 14.96 -7.92 9.23
N LEU A 160 14.22 -6.83 8.97
CA LEU A 160 14.06 -6.25 7.65
C LEU A 160 15.39 -5.66 7.15
N GLN A 161 16.13 -4.95 8.00
CA GLN A 161 17.46 -4.41 7.68
C GLN A 161 18.44 -5.52 7.26
N LYS A 162 18.50 -6.62 8.03
CA LYS A 162 19.33 -7.79 7.69
C LYS A 162 18.92 -8.40 6.35
N LEU A 163 17.62 -8.52 6.11
CA LEU A 163 17.10 -9.06 4.85
C LEU A 163 17.42 -8.14 3.67
N TRP A 164 17.32 -6.82 3.85
CA TRP A 164 17.69 -5.81 2.84
C TRP A 164 19.16 -5.92 2.45
N ARG A 165 20.06 -6.02 3.43
CA ARG A 165 21.51 -6.18 3.17
C ARG A 165 21.84 -7.51 2.48
N LYS A 166 21.11 -8.58 2.79
CA LYS A 166 21.37 -9.93 2.27
C LYS A 166 20.76 -10.17 0.89
N ASP A 167 19.52 -9.72 0.68
CA ASP A 167 18.70 -10.05 -0.50
C ASP A 167 17.80 -8.87 -0.91
N LYS A 168 18.45 -7.71 -1.14
CA LYS A 168 17.79 -6.48 -1.61
C LYS A 168 16.91 -6.69 -2.83
N ARG A 169 17.37 -7.52 -3.78
CA ARG A 169 16.67 -7.78 -5.05
C ARG A 169 15.28 -8.38 -4.80
N ARG A 170 15.18 -9.35 -3.90
CA ARG A 170 13.90 -9.98 -3.55
C ARG A 170 12.94 -8.98 -2.89
N LEU A 171 13.43 -8.10 -2.02
CA LEU A 171 12.59 -7.07 -1.40
C LEU A 171 12.13 -6.01 -2.42
N LYS A 172 12.98 -5.63 -3.37
CA LYS A 172 12.62 -4.71 -4.46
C LYS A 172 11.49 -5.27 -5.32
N GLN A 173 11.44 -6.58 -5.55
CA GLN A 173 10.35 -7.23 -6.29
C GLN A 173 8.99 -7.16 -5.59
N LEU A 174 8.96 -6.81 -4.29
CA LEU A 174 7.71 -6.64 -3.55
C LEU A 174 7.19 -5.20 -3.58
N LEU A 175 8.01 -4.26 -4.06
CA LEU A 175 7.63 -2.86 -4.22
C LEU A 175 6.75 -2.72 -5.47
N PHE A 176 5.77 -1.84 -5.38
CA PHE A 176 4.71 -1.74 -6.38
C PHE A 176 4.74 -0.38 -7.11
N ALA A 177 4.92 0.72 -6.38
CA ALA A 177 4.96 2.07 -6.95
C ALA A 177 6.15 2.87 -6.41
N ASP A 178 6.57 3.88 -7.17
CA ASP A 178 7.69 4.76 -6.80
C ASP A 178 8.97 4.01 -6.41
N ILE A 179 9.22 2.87 -7.05
CA ILE A 179 10.21 1.87 -6.62
C ILE A 179 11.58 2.50 -6.30
N ASP A 180 12.10 3.33 -7.21
CA ASP A 180 13.43 3.94 -7.03
C ASP A 180 13.50 4.88 -5.82
N LYS A 181 12.40 5.60 -5.51
CA LYS A 181 12.33 6.49 -4.35
C LYS A 181 12.33 5.68 -3.05
N VAL A 182 11.56 4.60 -3.02
CA VAL A 182 11.47 3.70 -1.86
C VAL A 182 12.82 3.02 -1.62
N GLU A 183 13.47 2.56 -2.69
CA GLU A 183 14.80 1.97 -2.63
C GLU A 183 15.83 2.92 -2.04
N GLN A 184 15.91 4.17 -2.55
CA GLN A 184 16.82 5.18 -2.03
C GLN A 184 16.57 5.47 -0.54
N THR A 185 15.30 5.51 -0.14
CA THR A 185 14.89 5.73 1.25
C THR A 185 15.39 4.61 2.16
N PHE A 186 15.16 3.34 1.76
CA PHE A 186 15.63 2.20 2.55
C PHE A 186 17.15 2.05 2.54
N ASP A 187 17.84 2.33 1.44
CA ASP A 187 19.31 2.33 1.42
C ASP A 187 19.88 3.34 2.42
N ALA A 188 19.32 4.55 2.46
CA ALA A 188 19.72 5.60 3.39
C ALA A 188 19.41 5.29 4.86
N TRP A 189 18.53 4.32 5.15
CA TRP A 189 18.23 3.89 6.52
C TRP A 189 18.96 2.61 6.90
N PHE A 190 19.12 1.69 5.96
CA PHE A 190 19.58 0.35 6.23
C PHE A 190 21.05 0.13 5.91
N LEU A 191 21.70 0.96 5.10
CA LEU A 191 23.12 0.80 4.74
C LEU A 191 24.05 1.76 5.49
N THR A 192 23.54 2.87 6.00
CA THR A 192 24.32 3.88 6.72
C THR A 192 24.20 3.80 8.25
N SER A 193 23.41 2.86 8.77
CA SER A 193 23.13 2.67 10.20
C SER A 193 23.75 1.42 10.79
#